data_AF-A0A7X5IW92-F1
#
_entry.id   AF-A0A7X5IW92-F1
#
_cell.length_a   1.000
_cell.length_b   1.000
_cell.length_c   1.000
_cell.angle_alpha   90.00
_cell.angle_beta   90.00
_cell.angle_gamma   90.00
#
_symmetry.space_group_name_H-M   'P 1'
#
loop_
_entity.id
_entity.type
_entity.pdbx_description
1 polymer ?
#
loop_
_entity_poly.entity_id
_entity_poly.type
_entity_poly.pdbx_seq_one_letter_code
_entity_poly.pdbx_strand_id
1 'polypeptide(L)' 'MTKNYQILKEQINYAISNSGLDIGAAYFIVKDIMNNLEHLYYAQVNKECLEEAENNKEENQDNLNEKQNGTE' A
#
# COMPACT_ATOMS: atom_id res chain seq x y z
N MET A 1 -7.67 2.58 -0.95
CA MET A 1 -6.85 1.61 -0.20
C MET A 1 -7.54 1.03 1.03
N THR A 2 -8.05 1.85 1.98
CA THR A 2 -8.63 1.36 3.26
C THR A 2 -9.82 0.42 3.10
N LYS A 3 -10.70 0.67 2.11
CA LYS A 3 -11.82 -0.23 1.77
C LYS A 3 -11.35 -1.62 1.33
N ASN A 4 -10.28 -1.71 0.54
CA ASN A 4 -9.76 -2.99 0.06
C ASN A 4 -9.15 -3.82 1.20
N TYR A 5 -8.47 -3.15 2.15
CA TYR A 5 -7.94 -3.80 3.34
C TYR A 5 -9.06 -4.33 4.27
N GLN A 6 -10.12 -3.55 4.48
CA GLN A 6 -11.27 -3.99 5.28
C GLN A 6 -11.98 -5.20 4.65
N ILE A 7 -12.20 -5.18 3.33
CA ILE A 7 -12.81 -6.30 2.59
C ILE A 7 -11.93 -7.56 2.69
N LEU A 8 -10.61 -7.42 2.52
CA LEU A 8 -9.67 -8.53 2.61
C LEU A 8 -9.65 -9.15 4.03
N LYS A 9 -9.68 -8.31 5.07
CA LYS A 9 -9.77 -8.75 6.47
C LYS A 9 -11.04 -9.56 6.73
N GLU A 10 -12.19 -9.11 6.22
CA GLU A 10 -13.46 -9.83 6.34
C GLU A 10 -13.41 -11.19 5.62
N GLN A 11 -12.84 -11.25 4.42
CA GLN A 11 -12.70 -12.50 3.66
C GLN A 11 -11.81 -13.52 4.38
N ILE A 12 -10.68 -13.08 4.96
CA ILE A 12 -9.79 -13.95 5.75
C ILE A 12 -10.52 -14.49 6.97
N ASN A 13 -11.21 -13.63 7.72
CA ASN A 13 -11.98 -14.04 8.90
C ASN A 13 -13.09 -15.04 8.54
N TYR A 14 -13.80 -14.80 7.43
CA TYR A 14 -14.84 -15.71 6.94
C TYR A 14 -14.28 -17.07 6.53
N ALA A 15 -13.19 -17.10 5.76
CA ALA A 15 -12.56 -18.34 5.31
C ALA A 15 -12.09 -19.18 6.51
N ILE A 16 -11.50 -18.54 7.52
CA ILE A 16 -10.99 -19.22 8.70
C ILE A 16 -12.12 -19.75 9.59
N SER A 17 -13.18 -18.96 9.81
CA SER A 17 -14.36 -19.39 10.57
C SER A 17 -15.06 -20.60 9.96
N ASN A 18 -14.96 -20.79 8.64
CA ASN A 18 -15.57 -21.89 7.90
C ASN A 18 -14.60 -23.03 7.54
N SER A 19 -13.32 -22.92 7.90
CA SER A 19 -12.29 -23.89 7.52
C SER A 19 -12.29 -25.18 8.37
N GLY A 20 -13.01 -25.18 9.49
CA GLY A 20 -12.94 -26.26 10.49
C GLY A 20 -11.60 -26.33 11.23
N LEU A 21 -10.72 -25.34 11.05
CA LEU A 21 -9.47 -25.21 11.80
C LEU A 21 -9.75 -24.98 13.28
N ASP A 22 -8.91 -25.56 14.13
CA ASP A 22 -8.88 -25.24 15.55
C ASP A 22 -8.68 -23.73 15.74
N ILE A 23 -9.37 -23.15 16.74
CA ILE A 23 -9.39 -21.71 16.96
C ILE A 23 -8.01 -21.14 17.28
N GLY A 24 -7.12 -21.93 17.90
CA GLY A 24 -5.73 -21.55 18.14
C GLY A 24 -4.93 -21.50 16.85
N ALA A 25 -5.02 -22.54 16.01
CA ALA A 25 -4.36 -22.58 14.70
C ALA A 25 -4.83 -21.45 13.78
N ALA A 26 -6.15 -21.22 13.74
CA ALA A 26 -6.79 -20.11 13.07
C ALA A 26 -6.21 -18.75 13.49
N TYR A 27 -6.07 -18.51 14.80
CA TYR A 27 -5.53 -17.26 15.33
C TYR A 27 -4.10 -16.99 14.86
N PHE A 28 -3.21 -17.99 14.91
CA PHE A 28 -1.82 -17.82 14.45
C PHE A 28 -1.75 -17.55 12.94
N ILE A 29 -2.56 -18.25 12.14
CA ILE A 29 -2.61 -18.03 10.68
C ILE A 29 -3.12 -16.62 10.36
N VAL A 30 -4.22 -16.16 10.98
CA VAL A 30 -4.70 -14.78 10.79
C VAL A 30 -3.61 -13.79 11.15
N LYS A 31 -2.96 -13.97 12.30
CA LYS A 31 -1.95 -13.05 12.80
C LYS A 31 -0.79 -12.90 11.82
N ASP A 32 -0.26 -14.02 11.30
CA ASP A 32 0.84 -13.99 10.34
C ASP A 32 0.44 -13.35 9.01
N ILE A 33 -0.75 -13.68 8.49
CA ILE A 33 -1.27 -13.08 7.26
C ILE A 33 -1.43 -11.56 7.43
N MET A 34 -2.02 -11.12 8.53
CA MET A 34 -2.28 -9.70 8.78
C MET A 34 -0.99 -8.91 8.97
N ASN A 35 0.00 -9.48 9.66
CA ASN A 35 1.30 -8.85 9.85
C ASN A 35 2.03 -8.64 8.50
N ASN A 36 2.00 -9.66 7.63
CA ASN A 36 2.60 -9.54 6.30
C ASN A 36 1.87 -8.52 5.41
N LEU A 37 0.53 -8.48 5.48
CA LEU A 37 -0.27 -7.51 4.74
C LEU A 37 0.01 -6.07 5.19
N GLU A 38 0.20 -5.86 6.48
CA GLU A 38 0.53 -4.54 7.03
C GLU A 38 1.90 -4.05 6.54
N HIS A 39 2.91 -4.91 6.54
CA HIS A 39 4.22 -4.58 5.97
C HIS A 39 4.14 -4.25 4.48
N LEU A 40 3.39 -5.03 3.69
CA LEU A 40 3.18 -4.76 2.27
C LEU A 40 2.45 -3.44 2.03
N TYR A 41 1.43 -3.14 2.86
CA TYR A 41 0.70 -1.89 2.79
C TYR A 41 1.61 -0.69 3.01
N TYR A 42 2.43 -0.70 4.06
CA TYR A 42 3.36 0.38 4.33
C TYR A 42 4.45 0.50 3.26
N ALA A 43 4.95 -0.62 2.75
CA ALA A 43 5.91 -0.60 1.63
C ALA A 43 5.32 0.06 0.38
N GLN A 44 4.05 -0.25 0.06
CA GLN A 44 3.35 0.34 -1.08
C GLN A 44 3.14 1.84 -0.89
N VAL A 45 2.66 2.28 0.29
CA VAL A 45 2.48 3.70 0.58
C VAL A 45 3.81 4.45 0.50
N ASN A 46 4.88 3.90 1.06
CA ASN A 46 6.20 4.52 0.99
C ASN A 46 6.69 4.65 -0.46
N LYS A 47 6.46 3.63 -1.28
CA LYS A 47 6.79 3.66 -2.71
C LYS A 47 6.00 4.75 -3.42
N GLU A 48 4.69 4.82 -3.21
CA GLU A 48 3.82 5.86 -3.82
C GLU A 48 4.29 7.27 -3.42
N CYS A 49 4.65 7.50 -2.15
CA CYS A 49 5.16 8.80 -1.70
C CYS A 49 6.52 9.15 -2.34
N LEU A 50 7.41 8.17 -2.53
CA LEU A 50 8.70 8.39 -3.19
C LEU A 50 8.52 8.70 -4.68
N GLU A 51 7.67 7.94 -5.37
CA GLU A 51 7.33 8.19 -6.78
C GLU A 51 6.70 9.56 -6.97
N GLU A 52 5.79 9.97 -6.07
CA GLU A 52 5.20 11.31 -6.09
C GLU A 52 6.24 12.41 -5.81
N ALA A 53 7.19 12.17 -4.91
CA ALA A 53 8.27 13.11 -4.63
C ALA A 53 9.29 13.21 -5.80
N GLU A 54 9.53 12.14 -6.55
CA GLU A 54 10.37 12.14 -7.74
C GLU A 54 9.69 12.84 -8.91
N ASN A 55 8.43 12.52 -9.20
CA ASN A 55 7.65 13.19 -10.25
C ASN A 55 7.54 14.71 -10.02
N ASN A 56 7.32 15.14 -8.77
CA ASN A 56 7.29 16.56 -8.43
C ASN A 56 8.64 17.28 -8.58
N LYS A 57 9.77 16.56 -8.54
CA LYS A 57 11.11 17.13 -8.81
C LYS A 57 11.38 17.26 -10.31
N GLU A 58 10.97 16.27 -11.09
CA GLU A 58 11.12 16.29 -12.56
C GLU A 58 10.23 17.37 -13.19
N GLU A 59 8.95 17.47 -12.78
CA GLU A 59 8.05 18.53 -13.28
C GLU A 59 8.53 19.95 -12.93
N ASN A 60 9.20 20.14 -11.79
CA ASN A 60 9.77 21.44 -11.43
C ASN A 60 10.98 21.79 -12.30
N GLN A 61 11.82 20.82 -12.68
CA GLN A 61 12.99 21.09 -13.53
C GLN A 61 12.62 21.44 -14.97
N ASP A 62 11.61 20.79 -15.55
CA ASP A 62 11.12 21.12 -16.90
C ASP A 62 10.47 22.52 -16.94
N ASN A 63 9.68 22.88 -15.91
CA ASN A 63 9.09 24.23 -15.81
C ASN A 63 10.13 25.35 -15.58
N LEU A 64 11.30 25.03 -15.01
CA LEU A 64 12.41 25.97 -14.82
C LEU A 64 13.21 26.19 -16.11
N ASN A 65 13.37 25.15 -16.93
CA ASN A 65 14.05 25.24 -18.23
C ASN A 65 13.21 25.96 -19.30
N GLU A 66 11.87 25.80 -19.31
CA GLU A 66 11.00 26.53 -20.26
C GLU A 66 10.96 28.04 -19.98
N LYS A 67 11.03 28.46 -18.70
CA LYS A 67 11.03 29.89 -18.33
C LYS A 67 12.34 30.61 -18.67
N GLN A 68 13.46 29.89 -18.78
CA GLN A 68 14.75 30.49 -19.10
C GLN A 68 14.98 30.66 -20.61
N ASN A 69 14.30 29.88 -21.47
CA ASN A 69 14.46 29.95 -22.93
C ASN A 69 13.40 30.79 -23.66
N GLY A 70 12.46 31.42 -22.96
CA GLY A 70 11.37 32.21 -23.53
C GLY A 70 11.49 33.74 -23.35
N THR A 71 12.65 34.25 -22.90
CA THR A 71 12.87 35.68 -22.68
C THR A 71 14.05 36.18 -23.53
N GLU A 72 13.85 36.21 -24.85
CA GLU A 72 14.61 37.08 -25.77
C GLU A 72 13.64 37.96 -26.56
#